data_AF-A0AAC8Q528-F1
#
_entry.id   AF-A0AAC8Q528-F1
#
_cell.length_a   1.000
_cell.length_b   1.000
_cell.length_c   1.000
_cell.angle_alpha   90.00
_cell.angle_beta   90.00
_cell.angle_gamma   90.00
#
_symmetry.space_group_name_H-M   'P 1'
#
loop_
_entity.id
_entity.type
_entity.pdbx_description
1 polymer ?
#
loop_
_entity_poly.entity_id
_entity_poly.type
_entity_poly.pdbx_seq_one_letter_code
_entity_poly.pdbx_strand_id
1 'polypeptide(L)'
;MLAAAVGISGCYEPASFVYGESLEGLTLQLYSPNVGIYPDNSVLEDPNNPFAQTTPGVETKWKIQSSGAHVAAFYSWATLLAREPGGEAQFYVGNTLLAIYQNGEASQEELPLVKAQAIRAYQSVLDNFPDAVTYDATGKFAYDLVTPAYKGITEMGGTVQGGWTLVKLTNGQDRAVKP
;
A
#
# COMPACT_ATOMS: atom_id res chain seq x y z
N MET A 1 4.47 -32.12 -64.60
CA MET A 1 4.81 -31.08 -63.60
C MET A 1 3.73 -31.10 -62.54
N LEU A 2 4.11 -31.46 -61.31
CA LEU A 2 3.28 -31.39 -60.10
C LEU A 2 3.11 -29.92 -59.69
N ALA A 3 1.92 -29.54 -59.25
CA ALA A 3 1.72 -28.36 -58.42
C ALA A 3 0.79 -28.75 -57.25
N ALA A 4 1.39 -28.95 -56.08
CA ALA A 4 0.68 -29.11 -54.82
C ALA A 4 0.50 -27.72 -54.19
N ALA A 5 -0.74 -27.30 -53.99
CA ALA A 5 -1.07 -26.10 -53.23
C ALA A 5 -1.08 -26.47 -51.74
N VAL A 6 -0.05 -26.04 -51.01
CA VAL A 6 0.00 -26.15 -49.54
C VAL A 6 -0.78 -24.98 -48.97
N GLY A 7 -1.99 -25.25 -48.46
CA GLY A 7 -2.75 -24.31 -47.65
C GLY A 7 -2.16 -24.25 -46.25
N ILE A 8 -1.52 -23.13 -45.90
CA ILE A 8 -1.07 -22.86 -44.54
C ILE A 8 -2.27 -22.30 -43.78
N SER A 9 -3.02 -23.16 -43.10
CA SER A 9 -3.98 -22.72 -42.08
C SER A 9 -3.22 -22.44 -40.79
N GLY A 10 -2.79 -21.19 -40.61
CA GLY A 10 -2.33 -20.71 -39.31
C GLY A 10 -3.52 -20.60 -38.37
N CYS A 11 -3.72 -21.57 -37.48
CA CYS A 11 -4.60 -21.43 -36.34
C CYS A 11 -4.00 -20.39 -35.39
N TYR A 12 -4.38 -19.12 -35.56
CA TYR A 12 -4.20 -18.13 -34.50
C TYR A 12 -5.22 -18.44 -33.40
N GLU A 13 -4.75 -18.73 -32.19
CA GLU A 13 -5.61 -18.62 -31.01
C GLU A 13 -6.10 -17.16 -30.94
N PRO A 14 -7.41 -16.93 -30.81
CA PRO A 14 -7.93 -15.58 -30.66
C PRO A 14 -7.32 -14.98 -29.40
N ALA A 15 -6.71 -13.79 -29.55
CA ALA A 15 -6.19 -13.03 -28.42
C ALA A 15 -7.31 -12.88 -27.38
N SER A 16 -7.09 -13.41 -26.17
CA SER A 16 -8.01 -13.22 -25.06
C SER A 16 -7.89 -11.76 -24.61
N PHE A 17 -8.91 -10.97 -24.88
CA PHE A 17 -9.04 -9.64 -24.29
C PHE A 17 -9.34 -9.80 -22.80
N VAL A 18 -8.34 -9.54 -21.97
CA VAL A 18 -8.56 -9.36 -20.53
C VAL A 18 -9.12 -7.96 -20.35
N TYR A 19 -10.41 -7.86 -20.07
CA TYR A 19 -11.01 -6.60 -19.63
C TYR A 19 -10.55 -6.36 -18.18
N GLY A 20 -10.03 -5.15 -17.91
CA GLY A 20 -9.69 -4.77 -16.55
C GLY A 20 -10.95 -4.76 -15.68
N GLU A 21 -10.89 -5.43 -14.54
CA GLU A 21 -11.93 -5.32 -13.52
C GLU A 21 -11.88 -3.92 -12.88
N SER A 22 -13.04 -3.42 -12.47
CA SER A 22 -13.10 -2.14 -11.76
C SER A 22 -12.43 -2.26 -10.40
N LEU A 23 -11.58 -1.28 -10.07
CA LEU A 23 -10.97 -1.16 -8.75
C LEU A 23 -11.88 -0.40 -7.74
N GLU A 24 -13.04 0.05 -8.19
CA GLU A 24 -14.00 0.81 -7.37
C GLU A 24 -14.91 -0.12 -6.55
N GLY A 25 -15.28 0.32 -5.34
CA GLY A 25 -16.24 -0.39 -4.49
C GLY A 25 -15.75 -1.69 -3.87
N LEU A 26 -14.43 -1.92 -3.87
CA LEU A 26 -13.82 -3.04 -3.16
C LEU A 26 -14.00 -2.87 -1.64
N THR A 27 -14.26 -3.99 -0.96
CA THR A 27 -14.28 -4.08 0.50
C THR A 27 -13.04 -4.85 0.94
N LEU A 28 -12.25 -4.27 1.84
CA LEU A 28 -11.05 -4.92 2.36
C LEU A 28 -11.43 -6.10 3.25
N GLN A 29 -10.75 -7.23 3.05
CA GLN A 29 -10.68 -8.36 3.96
C GLN A 29 -9.21 -8.60 4.28
N LEU A 30 -8.85 -8.67 5.56
CA LEU A 30 -7.45 -8.87 5.94
C LEU A 30 -7.06 -10.34 5.74
N TYR A 31 -6.21 -10.61 4.75
CA TYR A 31 -5.77 -11.97 4.42
C TYR A 31 -4.97 -12.66 5.54
N SER A 32 -4.17 -11.88 6.28
CA SER A 32 -3.40 -12.38 7.41
C SER A 32 -3.33 -11.32 8.52
N PRO A 33 -2.98 -11.72 9.77
CA PRO A 33 -2.82 -10.75 10.86
C PRO A 33 -1.75 -9.68 10.60
N ASN A 34 -0.81 -9.90 9.67
CA ASN A 34 0.30 -9.00 9.40
C ASN A 34 0.34 -8.49 7.95
N VAL A 35 -0.69 -8.77 7.13
CA VAL A 35 -0.72 -8.35 5.74
C VAL A 35 -0.46 -6.84 5.61
N GLY A 36 0.49 -6.47 4.74
CA GLY A 36 0.93 -5.08 4.54
C GLY A 36 1.86 -4.52 5.62
N ILE A 37 2.34 -5.34 6.56
CA ILE A 37 3.31 -4.94 7.59
C ILE A 37 4.63 -5.64 7.33
N TYR A 38 5.69 -4.89 7.03
CA TYR A 38 7.02 -5.45 6.88
C TYR A 38 7.44 -6.24 8.14
N PRO A 39 8.04 -7.44 8.01
CA PRO A 39 8.48 -8.10 6.77
C PRO A 39 7.48 -9.09 6.15
N ASP A 40 6.21 -9.05 6.54
CA ASP A 40 5.18 -9.96 6.01
C ASP A 40 4.94 -9.74 4.50
N ASN A 41 4.93 -10.85 3.76
CA ASN A 41 4.74 -10.88 2.31
C ASN A 41 3.46 -11.60 1.88
N SER A 42 2.57 -11.95 2.83
CA SER A 42 1.34 -12.73 2.58
C SER A 42 0.38 -12.06 1.58
N VAL A 43 0.52 -10.75 1.37
CA VAL A 43 -0.25 -10.00 0.35
C VAL A 43 -0.02 -10.52 -1.07
N LEU A 44 1.11 -11.17 -1.35
CA LEU A 44 1.40 -11.79 -2.65
C LEU A 44 0.64 -13.10 -2.87
N GLU A 45 0.08 -13.67 -1.80
CA GLU A 45 -0.70 -14.91 -1.79
C GLU A 45 -2.21 -14.64 -1.62
N ASP A 46 -2.59 -13.38 -1.37
CA ASP A 46 -3.98 -12.97 -1.19
C ASP A 46 -4.75 -13.07 -2.53
N PRO A 47 -5.77 -13.95 -2.65
CA PRO A 47 -6.56 -14.07 -3.86
C PRO A 47 -7.36 -12.81 -4.21
N ASN A 48 -7.57 -11.90 -3.25
CA ASN A 48 -8.25 -10.63 -3.47
C ASN A 48 -7.31 -9.52 -3.95
N ASN A 49 -5.98 -9.76 -3.97
CA ASN A 49 -5.01 -8.75 -4.40
C ASN A 49 -4.85 -8.74 -5.93
N PRO A 50 -5.34 -7.70 -6.64
CA PRO A 50 -5.21 -7.62 -8.11
C PRO A 50 -3.77 -7.41 -8.58
N PHE A 51 -2.85 -7.08 -7.67
CA PHE A 51 -1.43 -6.82 -7.95
C PHE A 51 -0.51 -7.96 -7.52
N ALA A 52 -1.05 -9.08 -7.00
CA ALA A 52 -0.26 -10.20 -6.47
C ALA A 52 0.82 -10.69 -7.45
N GLN A 53 0.49 -10.71 -8.74
CA GLN A 53 1.40 -11.14 -9.81
C GLN A 53 2.17 -9.99 -10.47
N THR A 54 1.65 -8.76 -10.43
CA THR A 54 2.26 -7.60 -11.12
C THR A 54 2.30 -6.37 -10.21
N THR A 55 3.51 -5.84 -9.96
CA THR A 55 3.67 -4.61 -9.19
C THR A 55 3.27 -3.39 -10.03
N PRO A 56 2.46 -2.47 -9.50
CA PRO A 56 2.27 -1.16 -10.14
C PRO A 56 3.59 -0.41 -10.28
N GLY A 57 3.83 0.18 -11.45
CA GLY A 57 5.00 1.02 -11.68
C GLY A 57 4.97 2.34 -10.89
N VAL A 58 6.08 3.08 -10.92
CA VAL A 58 6.31 4.30 -10.13
C VAL A 58 5.23 5.38 -10.32
N GLU A 59 4.74 5.59 -11.55
CA GLU A 59 3.64 6.54 -11.77
C GLU A 59 2.27 5.95 -11.43
N THR A 60 2.09 4.66 -11.70
CA THR A 60 0.81 3.96 -11.55
C THR A 60 0.40 3.87 -10.09
N LYS A 61 1.35 3.63 -9.16
CA LYS A 61 1.07 3.63 -7.71
C LYS A 61 0.44 4.95 -7.26
N TRP A 62 0.92 6.09 -7.79
CA TRP A 62 0.41 7.42 -7.46
C TRP A 62 -0.95 7.69 -8.09
N LYS A 63 -1.18 7.23 -9.32
CA LYS A 63 -2.50 7.30 -9.97
C LYS A 63 -3.54 6.53 -9.15
N ILE A 64 -3.22 5.30 -8.74
CA ILE A 64 -4.09 4.49 -7.88
C ILE A 64 -4.32 5.20 -6.53
N GLN A 65 -3.26 5.68 -5.87
CA GLN A 65 -3.36 6.43 -4.61
C GLN A 65 -4.30 7.65 -4.70
N SER A 66 -4.28 8.35 -5.84
CA SER A 66 -5.11 9.55 -6.07
C SER A 66 -6.53 9.26 -6.55
N SER A 67 -6.85 8.02 -6.93
CA SER A 67 -8.13 7.65 -7.56
C SER A 67 -9.33 7.67 -6.60
N GLY A 68 -9.09 7.61 -5.28
CA GLY A 68 -10.12 7.39 -4.27
C GLY A 68 -10.42 5.91 -4.01
N ALA A 69 -9.91 4.97 -4.80
CA ALA A 69 -10.04 3.53 -4.55
C ALA A 69 -9.05 3.08 -3.46
N HIS A 70 -9.39 3.26 -2.18
CA HIS A 70 -8.44 3.05 -1.08
C HIS A 70 -8.01 1.59 -0.90
N VAL A 71 -8.91 0.62 -1.10
CA VAL A 71 -8.57 -0.81 -1.05
C VAL A 71 -7.59 -1.21 -2.15
N ALA A 72 -7.80 -0.69 -3.37
CA ALA A 72 -6.83 -0.90 -4.45
C ALA A 72 -5.49 -0.22 -4.16
N ALA A 73 -5.51 0.99 -3.58
CA ALA A 73 -4.30 1.66 -3.14
C ALA A 73 -3.56 0.86 -2.06
N PHE A 74 -4.27 0.31 -1.08
CA PHE A 74 -3.70 -0.60 -0.08
C PHE A 74 -2.97 -1.78 -0.74
N TYR A 75 -3.65 -2.50 -1.63
CA TYR A 75 -3.04 -3.64 -2.32
C TYR A 75 -1.84 -3.25 -3.19
N SER A 76 -1.90 -2.10 -3.86
CA SER A 76 -0.79 -1.54 -4.64
C SER A 76 0.44 -1.31 -3.75
N TRP A 77 0.27 -0.60 -2.63
CA TRP A 77 1.38 -0.27 -1.72
C TRP A 77 1.90 -1.48 -0.95
N ALA A 78 1.02 -2.36 -0.50
CA ALA A 78 1.41 -3.59 0.20
C ALA A 78 2.18 -4.53 -0.73
N THR A 79 1.77 -4.66 -2.00
CA THR A 79 2.50 -5.43 -3.02
C THR A 79 3.88 -4.83 -3.28
N LEU A 80 3.96 -3.50 -3.41
CA LEU A 80 5.24 -2.80 -3.56
C LEU A 80 6.13 -3.06 -2.34
N LEU A 81 5.61 -2.92 -1.12
CA LEU A 81 6.34 -3.17 0.11
C LEU A 81 6.88 -4.59 0.21
N ALA A 82 6.08 -5.59 -0.18
CA ALA A 82 6.48 -7.00 -0.12
C ALA A 82 7.61 -7.35 -1.11
N ARG A 83 7.70 -6.64 -2.23
CA ARG A 83 8.71 -6.89 -3.29
C ARG A 83 9.93 -5.98 -3.18
N GLU A 84 9.71 -4.73 -2.80
CA GLU A 84 10.70 -3.67 -2.66
C GLU A 84 10.49 -2.97 -1.31
N PRO A 85 10.98 -3.56 -0.20
CA PRO A 85 10.78 -2.99 1.13
C PRO A 85 11.27 -1.55 1.25
N GLY A 86 10.39 -0.65 1.67
CA GLY A 86 10.71 0.76 1.84
C GLY A 86 9.69 1.49 2.70
N GLY A 87 10.18 2.50 3.45
CA GLY A 87 9.33 3.25 4.38
C GLY A 87 8.22 4.05 3.72
N GLU A 88 8.38 4.50 2.46
CA GLU A 88 7.30 5.11 1.68
C GLU A 88 6.14 4.13 1.51
N ALA A 89 6.43 2.91 1.03
CA ALA A 89 5.40 1.89 0.85
C ALA A 89 4.74 1.52 2.19
N GLN A 90 5.54 1.34 3.26
CA GLN A 90 5.00 1.03 4.58
C GLN A 90 4.11 2.15 5.13
N PHE A 91 4.48 3.42 4.92
CA PHE A 91 3.69 4.57 5.33
C PHE A 91 2.36 4.64 4.57
N TYR A 92 2.38 4.44 3.25
CA TYR A 92 1.15 4.46 2.46
C TYR A 92 0.25 3.25 2.69
N VAL A 93 0.78 2.11 3.13
CA VAL A 93 -0.06 1.05 3.70
C VAL A 93 -0.82 1.56 4.94
N GLY A 94 -0.14 2.23 5.87
CA GLY A 94 -0.81 2.84 7.03
C GLY A 94 -1.86 3.89 6.65
N ASN A 95 -1.53 4.75 5.69
CA ASN A 95 -2.42 5.80 5.21
C ASN A 95 -3.67 5.25 4.51
N THR A 96 -3.50 4.22 3.68
CA THR A 96 -4.64 3.59 2.98
C THR A 96 -5.52 2.80 3.95
N LEU A 97 -4.95 2.07 4.92
CA LEU A 97 -5.73 1.40 5.96
C LEU A 97 -6.52 2.38 6.84
N LEU A 98 -5.94 3.54 7.17
CA LEU A 98 -6.65 4.61 7.86
C LEU A 98 -7.85 5.11 7.03
N ALA A 99 -7.65 5.35 5.74
CA ALA A 99 -8.73 5.77 4.85
C ALA A 99 -9.84 4.72 4.74
N ILE A 100 -9.50 3.44 4.60
CA ILE A 100 -10.47 2.33 4.57
C ILE A 100 -11.28 2.29 5.87
N TYR A 101 -10.61 2.43 7.02
CA TYR A 101 -11.27 2.49 8.32
C TYR A 101 -12.24 3.68 8.42
N GLN A 102 -11.80 4.88 8.02
CA GLN A 102 -12.61 6.10 8.09
C GLN A 102 -13.82 6.08 7.14
N ASN A 103 -13.69 5.43 5.99
CA ASN A 103 -14.76 5.33 4.99
C ASN A 103 -15.66 4.10 5.18
N GLY A 104 -15.34 3.20 6.11
CA GLY A 104 -16.14 2.01 6.36
C GLY A 104 -16.00 0.95 5.25
N GLU A 105 -14.87 0.90 4.55
CA GLU A 105 -14.62 0.01 3.40
C GLU A 105 -14.13 -1.39 3.84
N ALA A 106 -14.61 -1.86 4.98
CA ALA A 106 -14.43 -3.19 5.51
C ALA A 106 -15.71 -3.61 6.25
N SER A 107 -15.86 -4.89 6.56
CA SER A 107 -17.00 -5.32 7.39
C SER A 107 -16.96 -4.63 8.77
N GLN A 108 -18.13 -4.43 9.40
CA GLN A 108 -18.21 -3.76 10.71
C GLN A 108 -17.40 -4.50 11.80
N GLU A 109 -17.30 -5.82 11.68
CA GLU A 109 -16.48 -6.67 12.56
C GLU A 109 -14.98 -6.48 12.33
N GLU A 110 -14.56 -6.23 11.09
CA GLU A 110 -13.15 -6.05 10.72
C GLU A 110 -12.66 -4.62 10.88
N LEU A 111 -13.52 -3.60 10.89
CA LEU A 111 -13.09 -2.19 11.02
C LEU A 111 -12.16 -1.94 12.23
N PRO A 112 -12.40 -2.49 13.43
CA PRO A 112 -11.44 -2.40 14.54
C PRO A 112 -10.07 -3.05 14.23
N LEU A 113 -10.07 -4.15 13.47
CA LEU A 113 -8.85 -4.85 13.05
C LEU A 113 -8.09 -4.02 12.00
N VAL A 114 -8.78 -3.42 11.04
CA VAL A 114 -8.20 -2.51 10.03
C VAL A 114 -7.55 -1.31 10.71
N LYS A 115 -8.22 -0.70 11.69
CA LYS A 115 -7.65 0.38 12.50
C LYS A 115 -6.38 -0.07 13.24
N ALA A 116 -6.41 -1.24 13.87
CA ALA A 116 -5.25 -1.80 14.54
C ALA A 116 -4.11 -2.13 13.57
N GLN A 117 -4.42 -2.58 12.35
CA GLN A 117 -3.47 -2.79 11.27
C GLN A 117 -2.81 -1.46 10.85
N ALA A 118 -3.59 -0.39 10.68
CA ALA A 118 -3.10 0.93 10.33
C ALA A 118 -2.09 1.47 11.38
N ILE A 119 -2.43 1.33 12.67
CA ILE A 119 -1.54 1.69 13.78
C ILE A 119 -0.21 0.91 13.68
N ARG A 120 -0.28 -0.40 13.45
CA ARG A 120 0.92 -1.24 13.30
C ARG A 120 1.74 -0.88 12.06
N ALA A 121 1.09 -0.49 10.97
CA ALA A 121 1.77 -0.06 9.74
C ALA A 121 2.58 1.22 10.00
N TYR A 122 1.99 2.21 10.67
CA TYR A 122 2.72 3.41 11.08
C TYR A 122 3.82 3.11 12.10
N GLN A 123 3.58 2.22 13.07
CA GLN A 123 4.60 1.82 14.02
C GLN A 123 5.78 1.13 13.31
N SER A 124 5.52 0.34 12.26
CA SER A 124 6.56 -0.28 11.43
C SER A 124 7.41 0.75 10.68
N VAL A 125 6.86 1.91 10.29
CA VAL A 125 7.67 3.03 9.76
C VAL A 125 8.70 3.48 10.81
N LEU A 126 8.26 3.67 12.05
CA LEU A 126 9.14 4.11 13.14
C LEU A 126 10.19 3.07 13.50
N ASP A 127 9.83 1.79 13.50
CA ASP A 127 10.71 0.71 13.98
C ASP A 127 11.68 0.21 12.91
N ASN A 128 11.24 0.15 11.65
CA ASN A 128 12.01 -0.46 10.56
C ASN A 128 12.53 0.57 9.54
N PHE A 129 11.94 1.76 9.47
CA PHE A 129 12.25 2.77 8.46
C PHE A 129 12.40 4.20 9.03
N PRO A 130 13.19 4.41 10.09
CA PRO A 130 13.26 5.69 10.82
C PRO A 130 13.82 6.86 10.00
N ASP A 131 14.60 6.57 8.95
CA ASP A 131 15.17 7.59 8.06
C ASP A 131 14.39 7.74 6.75
N ALA A 132 13.23 7.09 6.63
CA ALA A 132 12.48 7.09 5.40
C ALA A 132 11.84 8.45 5.09
N VAL A 133 11.79 8.72 3.80
CA VAL A 133 11.24 9.93 3.20
C VAL A 133 10.25 9.53 2.12
N THR A 134 9.36 10.45 1.77
CA THR A 134 8.48 10.29 0.61
C THR A 134 8.78 11.35 -0.45
N TYR A 135 8.45 11.01 -1.70
CA TYR A 135 8.64 11.87 -2.85
C TYR A 135 7.29 12.21 -3.48
N ASP A 136 7.16 13.41 -4.05
CA ASP A 136 5.97 13.76 -4.82
C ASP A 136 5.92 13.04 -6.17
N ALA A 137 4.83 13.24 -6.93
CA ALA A 137 4.66 12.64 -8.26
C ALA A 137 5.73 13.07 -9.28
N THR A 138 6.52 14.12 -8.99
CA THR A 138 7.65 14.58 -9.81
C THR A 138 9.00 13.98 -9.38
N GLY A 139 9.00 13.18 -8.31
CA GLY A 139 10.19 12.57 -7.73
C GLY A 139 10.99 13.50 -6.81
N LYS A 140 10.41 14.63 -6.39
CA LYS A 140 11.07 15.57 -5.47
C LYS A 140 10.80 15.18 -4.03
N PHE A 141 11.81 15.32 -3.17
CA PHE A 141 11.66 15.14 -1.72
C PHE A 141 10.49 15.98 -1.20
N ALA A 142 9.56 15.32 -0.52
CA ALA A 142 8.42 15.96 0.11
C ALA A 142 8.67 16.19 1.62
N TYR A 143 8.84 15.12 2.40
CA TYR A 143 9.04 15.19 3.86
C TYR A 143 9.53 13.85 4.46
N ASP A 144 10.01 13.87 5.71
CA ASP A 144 10.31 12.67 6.52
C ASP A 144 9.04 11.97 7.00
N LEU A 145 9.06 10.64 7.05
CA LEU A 145 7.87 9.84 7.32
C LEU A 145 7.63 9.53 8.80
N VAL A 146 8.63 9.72 9.67
CA VAL A 146 8.50 9.39 11.09
C VAL A 146 7.51 10.29 11.83
N THR A 147 7.55 11.59 11.57
CA THR A 147 6.64 12.54 12.22
C THR A 147 5.17 12.30 11.84
N PRO A 148 4.79 12.18 10.56
CA PRO A 148 3.41 11.86 10.19
C PRO A 148 2.99 10.46 10.63
N ALA A 149 3.88 9.45 10.63
CA ALA A 149 3.56 8.13 11.14
C ALA A 149 3.23 8.15 12.65
N TYR A 150 4.05 8.86 13.45
CA TYR A 150 3.78 9.08 14.87
C TYR A 150 2.39 9.69 15.06
N LYS A 151 2.08 10.75 14.32
CA LYS A 151 0.78 11.45 14.40
C LYS A 151 -0.38 10.52 14.04
N GLY A 152 -0.25 9.76 12.95
CA GLY A 152 -1.25 8.77 12.54
C GLY A 152 -1.58 7.75 13.63
N ILE A 153 -0.59 7.26 14.37
CA ILE A 153 -0.80 6.39 15.54
C ILE A 153 -1.63 7.11 16.61
N THR A 154 -1.21 8.30 17.01
CA THR A 154 -1.85 9.05 18.10
C THR A 154 -3.26 9.54 17.77
N GLU A 155 -3.52 9.94 16.52
CA GLU A 155 -4.83 10.39 16.05
C GLU A 155 -5.85 9.25 16.04
N MET A 156 -5.39 8.03 15.78
CA MET A 156 -6.22 6.83 15.95
C MET A 156 -6.38 6.40 17.42
N GLY A 157 -5.77 7.10 18.37
CA GLY A 157 -5.78 6.73 19.79
C GLY A 157 -4.86 5.55 20.14
N GLY A 158 -3.90 5.23 19.27
CA GLY A 158 -2.84 4.27 19.55
C GLY A 158 -1.73 4.88 20.42
N THR A 159 -0.97 4.01 21.09
CA THR A 159 0.22 4.38 21.85
C THR A 159 1.46 4.08 21.02
N VAL A 160 2.27 5.10 20.76
CA VAL A 160 3.56 4.94 20.07
C VAL A 160 4.53 4.16 20.96
N GLN A 161 5.23 3.19 20.39
CA GLN A 161 6.19 2.32 21.08
C GLN A 161 7.63 2.71 20.76
N GLY A 162 8.61 1.99 21.33
CA GLY A 162 10.01 2.13 20.93
C GLY A 162 10.74 3.39 21.41
N GLY A 163 10.17 4.13 22.38
CA GLY A 163 10.80 5.32 22.98
C GLY A 163 10.71 6.59 22.14
N TRP A 164 9.93 6.57 21.06
CA TRP A 164 9.67 7.74 20.24
C TRP A 164 8.89 8.81 21.02
N THR A 165 9.25 10.06 20.83
CA THR A 165 8.58 11.22 21.43
C THR A 165 8.36 12.30 20.39
N LEU A 166 7.27 13.06 20.53
CA LEU A 166 7.01 14.24 19.70
C LEU A 166 7.59 15.47 20.40
N VAL A 167 8.57 16.12 19.76
CA VAL A 167 9.16 17.37 20.25
C VAL A 167 8.76 18.54 19.36
N LYS A 168 8.69 19.73 19.94
CA LYS A 168 8.46 20.96 19.20
C LYS A 168 9.78 21.64 18.90
N LEU A 169 10.09 21.81 17.62
CA LEU A 169 11.29 22.49 17.15
C LEU A 169 11.19 24.00 17.40
N THR A 170 12.32 24.70 17.33
CA THR A 170 12.41 26.16 17.53
C THR A 170 11.60 26.94 16.49
N ASN A 171 11.38 26.39 15.30
CA ASN A 171 10.53 26.95 14.25
C ASN A 171 9.03 26.64 14.46
N GLY A 172 8.66 25.98 15.55
CA GLY A 172 7.29 25.63 15.91
C GLY A 172 6.74 24.35 15.26
N GLN A 173 7.52 23.67 14.42
CA GLN A 173 7.13 22.39 13.81
C GLN A 173 7.28 21.25 14.81
N ASP A 174 6.35 20.30 14.77
CA ASP A 174 6.52 19.05 15.51
C ASP A 174 7.50 18.13 14.77
N ARG A 175 8.31 17.39 15.52
CA ARG A 175 9.19 16.36 14.98
C ARG A 175 9.17 15.14 15.89
N ALA A 176 8.96 13.96 15.32
CA ALA A 176 9.16 12.72 16.04
C ALA A 176 10.67 12.45 16.18
N VAL A 177 11.12 12.20 17.40
CA VAL A 177 12.52 11.88 17.70
C VAL A 177 12.60 10.66 18.60
N LYS A 178 13.65 9.87 18.41
CA LYS A 178 14.04 8.78 19.31
C LYS A 178 15.27 9.26 20.10
N PRO A 179 15.15 9.47 21.42
CA PRO A 179 16.25 9.90 22.28
C PRO A 179 17.42 8.91 22.31
#